data_AF-A0A3B0WCA8-F1
#
_entry.id   AF-A0A3B0WCA8-F1
#
_cell.length_a   1.000
_cell.length_b   1.000
_cell.length_c   1.000
_cell.angle_alpha   90.00
_cell.angle_beta   90.00
_cell.angle_gamma   90.00
#
_symmetry.space_group_name_H-M   'P 1'
#
loop_
_entity.id
_entity.type
_entity.pdbx_description
1 polymer ?
#
loop_
_entity_poly.entity_id
_entity_poly.type
_entity_poly.pdbx_seq_one_letter_code
_entity_poly.pdbx_strand_id
1 'polypeptide(L)'
;MRYFDVFNGDADGICALHQLRLAAPRPGAHLITGVKRNIKLLEGPTLNKAEAGDEITVLDVSMSSNHAALLELLKRGCLVFYVDHHFSGDIPDTPLLSAHIDPAPEVCTSMIVDRLLSGRYRPWAVVAAFGDNLHEAARQTAAGLNLSESELDALRELGELLNYNGYGAVMDDLYFRPDELYQALHPFTDPFDFIAESEALGRLRQGYENDMERARDCAPLEENEAGRIYQFPAASWSKRVAGVFINERAREREDLAHALLVDNGDNTLMVSVRAPLTNRQGADALCLNFPTGGGRRAAAGINALPEEQSHRFARKFIEVFAS
;
A
#
# COMPACT_ATOMS: atom_id res chain seq x y z
N MET A 1 -26.00 -7.47 -17.02
CA MET A 1 -24.58 -7.13 -17.11
C MET A 1 -24.32 -5.93 -16.21
N ARG A 2 -23.60 -6.19 -15.12
CA ARG A 2 -23.11 -5.22 -14.14
C ARG A 2 -21.60 -5.12 -14.27
N TYR A 3 -21.05 -4.03 -13.75
CA TYR A 3 -19.62 -3.80 -13.67
C TYR A 3 -19.22 -3.77 -12.20
N PHE A 4 -18.13 -4.46 -11.87
CA PHE A 4 -17.52 -4.45 -10.55
C PHE A 4 -16.08 -3.98 -10.70
N ASP A 5 -15.71 -2.95 -9.95
CA ASP A 5 -14.34 -2.45 -9.88
C ASP A 5 -13.77 -2.83 -8.52
N VAL A 6 -12.90 -3.85 -8.53
CA VAL A 6 -12.20 -4.39 -7.38
C VAL A 6 -10.78 -3.83 -7.38
N PHE A 7 -10.42 -3.05 -6.37
CA PHE A 7 -9.12 -2.39 -6.33
C PHE A 7 -8.60 -2.22 -4.91
N ASN A 8 -7.28 -2.29 -4.73
CA ASN A 8 -6.64 -1.92 -3.47
C ASN A 8 -6.93 -0.46 -3.11
N GLY A 9 -7.12 -0.16 -1.83
CA GLY A 9 -7.45 1.19 -1.36
C GLY A 9 -6.24 2.09 -1.14
N ASP A 10 -5.09 1.73 -1.68
CA ASP A 10 -3.88 2.54 -1.65
C ASP A 10 -3.73 3.39 -2.92
N ALA A 11 -2.58 4.06 -3.06
CA ALA A 11 -2.31 4.91 -4.20
C ALA A 11 -2.33 4.13 -5.52
N ASP A 12 -1.80 2.91 -5.56
CA ASP A 12 -1.65 2.16 -6.80
C ASP A 12 -2.99 1.64 -7.32
N GLY A 13 -3.77 0.99 -6.46
CA GLY A 13 -5.12 0.52 -6.83
C GLY A 13 -6.05 1.67 -7.26
N ILE A 14 -6.04 2.79 -6.53
CA ILE A 14 -6.85 3.97 -6.85
C ILE A 14 -6.43 4.59 -8.20
N CYS A 15 -5.13 4.82 -8.41
CA CYS A 15 -4.64 5.45 -9.64
C CYS A 15 -4.81 4.52 -10.86
N ALA A 16 -4.64 3.22 -10.69
CA ALA A 16 -4.89 2.23 -11.75
C ALA A 16 -6.35 2.27 -12.21
N LEU A 17 -7.30 2.29 -11.26
CA LEU A 17 -8.71 2.37 -11.59
C LEU A 17 -9.04 3.69 -12.28
N HIS A 18 -8.52 4.79 -11.75
CA HIS A 18 -8.79 6.13 -12.29
C HIS A 18 -8.33 6.28 -13.73
N GLN A 19 -7.10 5.85 -14.05
CA GLN A 19 -6.60 5.81 -15.42
C GLN A 19 -7.52 5.01 -16.36
N LEU A 20 -7.97 3.82 -15.94
CA LEU A 20 -8.90 3.01 -16.74
C LEU A 20 -10.26 3.68 -16.93
N ARG A 21 -10.78 4.35 -15.90
CA ARG A 21 -12.12 4.97 -15.94
C ARG A 21 -12.12 6.32 -16.66
N LEU A 22 -10.98 7.02 -16.73
CA LEU A 22 -10.79 8.13 -17.67
C LEU A 22 -10.82 7.65 -19.13
N ALA A 23 -10.20 6.49 -19.43
CA ALA A 23 -10.18 5.91 -20.77
C ALA A 23 -11.53 5.29 -21.18
N ALA A 24 -12.19 4.61 -20.24
CA ALA A 24 -13.42 3.85 -20.43
C ALA A 24 -14.36 4.05 -19.22
N PRO A 25 -15.17 5.14 -19.24
CA PRO A 25 -16.04 5.49 -18.12
C PRO A 25 -17.08 4.41 -17.79
N ARG A 26 -17.26 4.14 -16.49
CA ARG A 26 -18.29 3.22 -15.97
C ARG A 26 -18.94 3.79 -14.69
N PRO A 27 -19.76 4.86 -14.79
CA PRO A 27 -20.29 5.57 -13.61
C PRO A 27 -21.20 4.73 -12.71
N GLY A 28 -21.72 3.60 -13.20
CA GLY A 28 -22.54 2.66 -12.43
C GLY A 28 -21.79 1.42 -11.93
N ALA A 29 -20.46 1.39 -12.00
CA ALA A 29 -19.68 0.27 -11.50
C ALA A 29 -19.74 0.20 -9.96
N HIS A 30 -19.91 -1.02 -9.45
CA HIS A 30 -19.85 -1.27 -8.01
C HIS A 30 -18.40 -1.27 -7.55
N LEU A 31 -18.02 -0.28 -6.73
CA LEU A 31 -16.70 -0.19 -6.14
C LEU A 31 -16.55 -1.20 -5.00
N ILE A 32 -15.47 -1.98 -5.03
CA ILE A 32 -15.11 -2.96 -4.01
C ILE A 32 -13.65 -2.73 -3.66
N THR A 33 -13.42 -2.19 -2.47
CA THR A 33 -12.10 -1.81 -2.01
C THR A 33 -12.02 -1.92 -0.48
N GLY A 34 -10.83 -1.76 0.08
CA GLY A 34 -10.58 -1.80 1.50
C GLY A 34 -9.23 -1.19 1.85
N VAL A 35 -8.86 -1.23 3.13
CA VAL A 35 -7.52 -0.82 3.59
C VAL A 35 -6.43 -1.57 2.81
N LYS A 36 -5.21 -1.02 2.75
CA LYS A 36 -4.06 -1.59 2.00
C LYS A 36 -3.77 -3.05 2.32
N ARG A 37 -4.05 -3.47 3.55
CA ARG A 37 -3.82 -4.86 4.03
C ARG A 37 -4.95 -5.82 3.72
N ASN A 38 -6.09 -5.34 3.22
CA ASN A 38 -7.19 -6.19 2.80
C ASN A 38 -6.91 -6.76 1.39
N ILE A 39 -6.11 -7.82 1.34
CA ILE A 39 -5.63 -8.41 0.09
C ILE A 39 -6.57 -9.46 -0.52
N LYS A 40 -7.76 -9.71 0.07
CA LYS A 40 -8.70 -10.77 -0.35
C LYS A 40 -10.03 -10.22 -0.86
N LEU A 41 -9.97 -9.16 -1.66
CA LEU A 41 -11.16 -8.41 -2.08
C LEU A 41 -12.15 -9.22 -2.94
N LEU A 42 -11.70 -10.26 -3.66
CA LEU A 42 -12.61 -11.10 -4.45
C LEU A 42 -13.53 -11.98 -3.60
N GLU A 43 -13.20 -12.20 -2.33
CA GLU A 43 -14.06 -12.93 -1.37
C GLU A 43 -15.22 -12.04 -0.84
N GLY A 44 -15.29 -10.77 -1.26
CA GLY A 44 -16.27 -9.80 -0.79
C GLY A 44 -17.73 -10.19 -1.08
N PRO A 45 -18.67 -9.95 -0.14
CA PRO A 45 -20.07 -10.39 -0.26
C PRO A 45 -20.82 -9.81 -1.45
N THR A 46 -20.39 -8.67 -1.98
CA THR A 46 -20.95 -8.05 -3.19
C THR A 46 -20.75 -8.95 -4.42
N LEU A 47 -19.60 -9.62 -4.55
CA LEU A 47 -19.27 -10.51 -5.66
C LEU A 47 -19.98 -11.86 -5.59
N ASN A 48 -20.51 -12.26 -4.42
CA ASN A 48 -21.36 -13.44 -4.31
C ASN A 48 -22.64 -13.35 -5.15
N LYS A 49 -23.04 -12.12 -5.52
CA LYS A 49 -24.20 -11.86 -6.36
C LYS A 49 -23.84 -11.70 -7.85
N ALA A 50 -22.57 -11.80 -8.23
CA ALA A 50 -22.15 -11.70 -9.63
C ALA A 50 -22.66 -12.91 -10.44
N GLU A 51 -23.11 -12.63 -11.66
CA GLU A 51 -23.77 -13.59 -12.56
C GLU A 51 -23.03 -13.67 -13.90
N ALA A 52 -23.38 -14.67 -14.71
CA ALA A 52 -22.81 -14.86 -16.03
C ALA A 52 -22.92 -13.57 -16.89
N GLY A 53 -21.81 -13.18 -17.52
CA GLY A 53 -21.73 -11.98 -18.35
C GLY A 53 -21.57 -10.66 -17.57
N ASP A 54 -21.50 -10.67 -16.24
CA ASP A 54 -20.99 -9.51 -15.50
C ASP A 54 -19.48 -9.34 -15.72
N GLU A 55 -19.02 -8.09 -15.73
CA GLU A 55 -17.61 -7.73 -15.91
C GLU A 55 -16.99 -7.29 -14.60
N ILE A 56 -15.84 -7.88 -14.27
CA ILE A 56 -15.10 -7.65 -13.03
C ILE A 56 -13.72 -7.16 -13.40
N THR A 57 -13.41 -5.92 -13.08
CA THR A 57 -12.08 -5.34 -13.18
C THR A 57 -11.39 -5.50 -11.83
N VAL A 58 -10.22 -6.13 -11.80
CA VAL A 58 -9.43 -6.41 -10.59
C VAL A 58 -8.07 -5.75 -10.72
N LEU A 59 -7.71 -4.89 -9.76
CA LEU A 59 -6.55 -4.02 -9.82
C LEU A 59 -5.78 -4.07 -8.49
N ASP A 60 -4.48 -4.33 -8.59
CA ASP A 60 -3.55 -4.25 -7.45
C ASP A 60 -3.91 -5.17 -6.27
N VAL A 61 -4.40 -6.37 -6.59
CA VAL A 61 -4.71 -7.39 -5.59
C VAL A 61 -4.10 -8.69 -6.04
N SER A 62 -3.26 -9.31 -5.20
CA SER A 62 -2.58 -10.55 -5.56
C SER A 62 -3.54 -11.64 -6.05
N MET A 63 -3.35 -12.09 -7.30
CA MET A 63 -4.10 -13.22 -7.84
C MET A 63 -3.90 -14.49 -7.00
N SER A 64 -2.68 -14.73 -6.52
CA SER A 64 -2.38 -15.88 -5.67
C SER A 64 -3.22 -15.89 -4.38
N SER A 65 -3.46 -14.71 -3.79
CA SER A 65 -4.25 -14.57 -2.57
C SER A 65 -5.77 -14.68 -2.80
N ASN A 66 -6.21 -14.44 -4.04
CA ASN A 66 -7.61 -14.42 -4.44
C ASN A 66 -7.99 -15.59 -5.37
N HIS A 67 -7.09 -16.55 -5.60
CA HIS A 67 -7.21 -17.57 -6.64
C HIS A 67 -8.50 -18.40 -6.52
N ALA A 68 -8.86 -18.82 -5.30
CA ALA A 68 -10.09 -19.59 -5.07
C ALA A 68 -11.35 -18.79 -5.45
N ALA A 69 -11.43 -17.52 -5.05
CA ALA A 69 -12.55 -16.64 -5.39
C ALA A 69 -12.60 -16.34 -6.90
N LEU A 70 -11.44 -16.13 -7.54
CA LEU A 70 -11.33 -15.96 -8.99
C LEU A 70 -11.90 -17.15 -9.76
N LEU A 71 -11.54 -18.38 -9.38
CA LEU A 71 -12.06 -19.59 -10.02
C LEU A 71 -13.57 -19.70 -9.91
N GLU A 72 -14.16 -19.34 -8.76
CA GLU A 72 -15.62 -19.37 -8.60
C GLU A 72 -16.33 -18.32 -9.46
N LEU A 73 -15.75 -17.12 -9.63
CA LEU A 73 -16.29 -16.10 -10.53
C LEU A 73 -16.25 -16.54 -11.99
N LEU A 74 -15.12 -17.10 -12.43
CA LEU A 74 -14.95 -17.63 -13.78
C LEU A 74 -15.91 -18.79 -14.05
N LYS A 75 -16.10 -19.70 -13.08
CA LYS A 75 -17.05 -20.83 -13.18
C LYS A 75 -18.50 -20.37 -13.31
N ARG A 76 -18.86 -19.22 -12.74
CA ARG A 76 -20.18 -18.59 -12.92
C ARG A 76 -20.35 -17.90 -14.28
N GLY A 77 -19.31 -17.84 -15.10
CA GLY A 77 -19.34 -17.18 -16.41
C GLY A 77 -19.11 -15.66 -16.34
N CYS A 78 -18.50 -15.15 -15.26
CA CYS A 78 -18.11 -13.75 -15.18
C CYS A 78 -16.89 -13.49 -16.10
N LEU A 79 -16.83 -12.30 -16.67
CA LEU A 79 -15.69 -11.81 -17.45
C LEU A 79 -14.76 -11.07 -16.50
N VAL A 80 -13.50 -11.50 -16.38
CA VAL A 80 -12.55 -10.92 -15.45
C VAL A 80 -11.39 -10.27 -16.21
N PHE A 81 -11.19 -8.98 -15.98
CA PHE A 81 -10.02 -8.23 -16.42
C PHE A 81 -9.14 -7.97 -15.19
N TYR A 82 -7.93 -8.52 -15.19
CA TYR A 82 -7.07 -8.58 -14.01
C TYR A 82 -5.73 -7.90 -14.33
N VAL A 83 -5.36 -6.86 -13.58
CA VAL A 83 -4.07 -6.17 -13.70
C VAL A 83 -3.42 -6.12 -12.33
N ASP A 84 -2.22 -6.65 -12.21
CA ASP A 84 -1.55 -6.77 -10.91
C ASP A 84 -0.04 -6.98 -11.09
N HIS A 85 0.74 -6.50 -10.12
CA HIS A 85 2.19 -6.61 -10.08
C HIS A 85 2.68 -7.58 -8.99
N HIS A 86 1.79 -8.19 -8.22
CA HIS A 86 2.16 -9.19 -7.24
C HIS A 86 2.42 -10.56 -7.90
N PHE A 87 2.99 -11.47 -7.11
CA PHE A 87 3.06 -12.88 -7.50
C PHE A 87 1.64 -13.43 -7.76
N SER A 88 1.41 -13.97 -8.95
CA SER A 88 0.11 -14.47 -9.37
C SER A 88 -0.15 -15.93 -8.99
N GLY A 89 0.90 -16.73 -8.80
CA GLY A 89 0.77 -18.19 -8.84
C GLY A 89 0.34 -18.67 -10.23
N ASP A 90 -0.36 -19.80 -10.28
CA ASP A 90 -0.92 -20.34 -11.51
C ASP A 90 -2.06 -19.45 -12.04
N ILE A 91 -1.99 -19.08 -13.32
CA ILE A 91 -3.01 -18.25 -13.98
C ILE A 91 -3.99 -19.19 -14.71
N PRO A 92 -5.31 -19.10 -14.43
CA PRO A 92 -6.31 -19.92 -15.12
C PRO A 92 -6.31 -19.71 -16.64
N ASP A 93 -6.23 -20.80 -17.40
CA ASP A 93 -6.33 -20.78 -18.87
C ASP A 93 -7.80 -20.84 -19.31
N THR A 94 -8.40 -19.69 -19.57
CA THR A 94 -9.81 -19.56 -19.97
C THR A 94 -10.05 -18.26 -20.75
N PRO A 95 -10.93 -18.26 -21.76
CA PRO A 95 -11.29 -17.03 -22.48
C PRO A 95 -12.06 -16.01 -21.61
N LEU A 96 -12.50 -16.40 -20.41
CA LEU A 96 -13.20 -15.53 -19.46
C LEU A 96 -12.25 -14.66 -18.62
N LEU A 97 -10.94 -14.85 -18.73
CA LEU A 97 -9.92 -14.11 -18.00
C LEU A 97 -8.97 -13.38 -18.95
N SER A 98 -8.83 -12.08 -18.78
CA SER A 98 -7.76 -11.27 -19.36
C SER A 98 -6.81 -10.86 -18.25
N ALA A 99 -5.68 -11.55 -18.11
CA ALA A 99 -4.69 -11.30 -17.07
C ALA A 99 -3.47 -10.52 -17.61
N HIS A 100 -3.12 -9.43 -16.93
CA HIS A 100 -1.97 -8.58 -17.20
C HIS A 100 -1.10 -8.51 -15.94
N ILE A 101 -0.14 -9.43 -15.84
CA ILE A 101 0.71 -9.60 -14.66
C ILE A 101 2.16 -9.27 -14.98
N ASP A 102 2.77 -8.39 -14.19
CA ASP A 102 4.20 -8.06 -14.27
C ASP A 102 4.80 -8.00 -12.85
N PRO A 103 5.43 -9.10 -12.38
CA PRO A 103 5.93 -9.19 -11.01
C PRO A 103 7.30 -8.54 -10.79
N ALA A 104 7.78 -7.73 -11.73
CA ALA A 104 9.05 -7.04 -11.61
C ALA A 104 9.04 -6.09 -10.38
N PRO A 105 10.09 -6.10 -9.54
CA PRO A 105 10.11 -5.32 -8.30
C PRO A 105 10.04 -3.80 -8.50
N GLU A 106 10.32 -3.30 -9.70
CA GLU A 106 10.27 -1.89 -10.09
C GLU A 106 8.97 -1.50 -10.82
N VAL A 107 7.96 -2.36 -10.84
CA VAL A 107 6.67 -2.13 -11.51
C VAL A 107 5.54 -2.11 -10.48
N CYS A 108 4.62 -1.16 -10.61
CA CYS A 108 3.32 -1.16 -9.93
C CYS A 108 2.17 -1.34 -10.95
N THR A 109 0.98 -1.67 -10.47
CA THR A 109 -0.22 -1.93 -11.28
C THR A 109 -0.57 -0.76 -12.19
N SER A 110 -0.45 0.47 -11.70
CA SER A 110 -0.71 1.69 -12.46
C SER A 110 0.23 1.89 -13.64
N MET A 111 1.48 1.40 -13.55
CA MET A 111 2.41 1.41 -14.69
C MET A 111 2.01 0.37 -15.75
N ILE A 112 1.44 -0.77 -15.33
CA ILE A 112 0.89 -1.75 -16.28
C ILE A 112 -0.31 -1.14 -17.00
N VAL A 113 -1.21 -0.47 -16.26
CA VAL A 113 -2.34 0.28 -16.85
C VAL A 113 -1.87 1.38 -17.80
N ASP A 114 -0.85 2.17 -17.44
CA ASP A 114 -0.26 3.20 -18.31
C ASP A 114 0.16 2.62 -19.66
N ARG A 115 0.85 1.48 -19.65
CA ARG A 115 1.29 0.77 -20.86
C ARG A 115 0.09 0.33 -21.71
N LEU A 116 -0.94 -0.24 -21.08
CA LEU A 116 -2.18 -0.65 -21.77
C LEU A 116 -2.91 0.53 -22.41
N LEU A 117 -2.86 1.71 -21.78
CA LEU A 117 -3.47 2.94 -22.27
C LEU A 117 -2.52 3.79 -23.14
N SER A 118 -1.35 3.24 -23.50
CA SER A 118 -0.34 3.92 -24.32
C SER A 118 0.07 5.30 -23.78
N GLY A 119 0.13 5.46 -22.46
CA GLY A 119 0.61 6.70 -21.83
C GLY A 119 -0.39 7.84 -21.73
N ARG A 120 -1.67 7.63 -22.07
CA ARG A 120 -2.66 8.72 -22.17
C ARG A 120 -2.86 9.49 -20.85
N TYR A 121 -2.68 8.83 -19.71
CA TYR A 121 -2.89 9.40 -18.37
C TYR A 121 -1.66 9.20 -17.46
N ARG A 122 -0.47 9.21 -18.06
CA ARG A 122 0.80 8.90 -17.42
C ARG A 122 1.11 9.63 -16.11
N PRO A 123 0.73 10.91 -15.91
CA PRO A 123 0.91 11.57 -14.61
C PRO A 123 0.32 10.78 -13.43
N TRP A 124 -0.83 10.11 -13.60
CA TRP A 124 -1.40 9.25 -12.54
C TRP A 124 -0.58 7.99 -12.26
N ALA A 125 0.09 7.43 -13.27
CA ALA A 125 1.01 6.32 -13.07
C ALA A 125 2.28 6.74 -12.33
N VAL A 126 2.76 7.97 -12.53
CA VAL A 126 3.87 8.56 -11.77
C VAL A 126 3.47 8.74 -10.30
N VAL A 127 2.27 9.27 -10.03
CA VAL A 127 1.71 9.39 -8.67
C VAL A 127 1.67 8.04 -7.97
N ALA A 128 1.13 7.01 -8.63
CA ALA A 128 1.07 5.65 -8.10
C ALA A 128 2.45 5.09 -7.74
N ALA A 129 3.43 5.21 -8.66
CA ALA A 129 4.77 4.71 -8.44
C ALA A 129 5.47 5.37 -7.24
N PHE A 130 5.25 6.67 -7.02
CA PHE A 130 5.71 7.31 -5.78
C PHE A 130 4.97 6.80 -4.55
N GLY A 131 3.65 6.60 -4.65
CA GLY A 131 2.85 6.01 -3.58
C GLY A 131 3.38 4.64 -3.12
N ASP A 132 3.80 3.79 -4.06
CA ASP A 132 4.43 2.50 -3.77
C ASP A 132 5.91 2.57 -3.39
N ASN A 133 6.42 3.78 -3.17
CA ASN A 133 7.82 4.02 -2.79
C ASN A 133 8.81 3.51 -3.86
N LEU A 134 8.41 3.50 -5.14
CA LEU A 134 9.23 3.19 -6.31
C LEU A 134 9.78 4.49 -6.95
N HIS A 135 10.55 5.27 -6.18
CA HIS A 135 10.94 6.64 -6.57
C HIS A 135 11.73 6.69 -7.89
N GLU A 136 12.62 5.73 -8.12
CA GLU A 136 13.39 5.67 -9.37
C GLU A 136 12.48 5.34 -10.57
N ALA A 137 11.60 4.35 -10.43
CA ALA A 137 10.63 3.99 -11.46
C ALA A 137 9.66 5.13 -11.76
N ALA A 138 9.24 5.88 -10.75
CA ALA A 138 8.40 7.07 -10.92
C ALA A 138 9.11 8.14 -11.78
N ARG A 139 10.39 8.43 -11.48
CA ARG A 139 11.22 9.38 -12.28
C ARG A 139 11.41 8.91 -13.71
N GLN A 140 11.65 7.61 -13.92
CA GLN A 140 11.75 7.02 -15.26
C GLN A 140 10.42 7.08 -16.01
N THR A 141 9.31 6.84 -15.33
CA THR A 141 7.95 6.93 -15.93
C THR A 141 7.60 8.36 -16.29
N ALA A 142 8.05 9.34 -15.51
CA ALA A 142 7.89 10.76 -15.82
C ALA A 142 8.78 11.24 -16.99
N ALA A 143 9.74 10.42 -17.45
CA ALA A 143 10.62 10.79 -18.54
C ALA A 143 9.80 11.05 -19.82
N GLY A 144 9.95 12.25 -20.38
CA GLY A 144 9.20 12.70 -21.56
C GLY A 144 7.93 13.51 -21.26
N LEU A 145 7.53 13.65 -20.00
CA LEU A 145 6.48 14.61 -19.59
C LEU A 145 6.98 16.05 -19.46
N ASN A 146 8.30 16.28 -19.51
CA ASN A 146 8.95 17.59 -19.35
C ASN A 146 8.56 18.33 -18.06
N LEU A 147 8.31 17.59 -16.98
CA LEU A 147 8.00 18.14 -15.66
C LEU A 147 9.22 18.80 -15.03
N SER A 148 8.99 19.90 -14.34
CA SER A 148 9.94 20.50 -13.39
C SER A 148 10.10 19.61 -12.16
N GLU A 149 11.19 19.79 -11.41
CA GLU A 149 11.37 19.09 -10.13
C GLU A 149 10.24 19.43 -9.13
N SER A 150 9.72 20.66 -9.14
CA SER A 150 8.58 21.04 -8.29
C SER A 150 7.29 20.30 -8.64
N GLU A 151 7.02 20.10 -9.93
CA GLU A 151 5.85 19.32 -10.36
C GLU A 151 6.02 17.85 -10.00
N LEU A 152 7.21 17.31 -10.19
CA LEU A 152 7.53 15.93 -9.84
C LEU A 152 7.42 15.69 -8.32
N ASP A 153 7.88 16.63 -7.50
CA ASP A 153 7.70 16.59 -6.05
C ASP A 153 6.24 16.70 -5.63
N ALA A 154 5.42 17.47 -6.36
CA ALA A 154 3.98 17.55 -6.11
C ALA A 154 3.27 16.22 -6.42
N LEU A 155 3.65 15.53 -7.51
CA LEU A 155 3.15 14.18 -7.81
C LEU A 155 3.62 13.15 -6.77
N ARG A 156 4.85 13.29 -6.28
CA ARG A 156 5.37 12.44 -5.20
C ARG A 156 4.57 12.61 -3.92
N GLU A 157 4.38 13.85 -3.47
CA GLU A 157 3.59 14.15 -2.29
C GLU A 157 2.16 13.60 -2.42
N LEU A 158 1.52 13.80 -3.57
CA LEU A 158 0.20 13.24 -3.83
C LEU A 158 0.20 11.72 -3.68
N GLY A 159 1.14 11.02 -4.31
CA GLY A 159 1.25 9.56 -4.23
C GLY A 159 1.45 9.06 -2.79
N GLU A 160 2.36 9.68 -2.05
CA GLU A 160 2.65 9.37 -0.65
C GLU A 160 1.41 9.57 0.24
N LEU A 161 0.65 10.65 0.02
CA LEU A 161 -0.56 10.96 0.80
C LEU A 161 -1.74 10.03 0.47
N LEU A 162 -1.91 9.64 -0.80
CA LEU A 162 -2.90 8.63 -1.17
C LEU A 162 -2.55 7.28 -0.53
N ASN A 163 -1.28 6.88 -0.55
CA ASN A 163 -0.84 5.63 0.09
C ASN A 163 -0.97 5.70 1.62
N TYR A 164 -0.65 6.85 2.22
CA TYR A 164 -0.85 7.13 3.63
C TYR A 164 -2.30 6.87 4.07
N ASN A 165 -3.29 7.31 3.28
CA ASN A 165 -4.69 7.02 3.57
C ASN A 165 -5.02 5.52 3.54
N GLY A 166 -4.28 4.71 2.78
CA GLY A 166 -4.48 3.26 2.72
C GLY A 166 -4.03 2.50 3.97
N TYR A 167 -3.21 3.09 4.84
CA TYR A 167 -2.65 2.41 6.01
C TYR A 167 -3.60 2.39 7.22
N GLY A 168 -4.41 1.35 7.33
CA GLY A 168 -5.23 1.07 8.51
C GLY A 168 -5.33 -0.42 8.80
N ALA A 169 -5.76 -0.77 10.02
CA ALA A 169 -6.17 -2.15 10.32
C ALA A 169 -7.64 -2.35 9.90
N VAL A 170 -8.46 -1.32 10.07
CA VAL A 170 -9.87 -1.28 9.67
C VAL A 170 -10.17 0.02 8.92
N MET A 171 -11.34 0.08 8.26
CA MET A 171 -11.77 1.27 7.49
C MET A 171 -11.85 2.53 8.35
N ASP A 172 -12.24 2.39 9.61
CA ASP A 172 -12.36 3.51 10.57
C ASP A 172 -11.00 4.08 10.96
N ASP A 173 -9.90 3.38 10.65
CA ASP A 173 -8.55 3.93 10.82
C ASP A 173 -8.18 4.92 9.71
N LEU A 174 -8.92 5.01 8.60
CA LEU A 174 -8.57 5.86 7.46
C LEU A 174 -9.16 7.27 7.59
N TYR A 175 -8.57 8.25 6.91
CA TYR A 175 -9.16 9.60 6.82
C TYR A 175 -10.37 9.62 5.88
N PHE A 176 -10.25 8.87 4.80
CA PHE A 176 -11.29 8.62 3.82
C PHE A 176 -11.41 7.13 3.59
N ARG A 177 -12.63 6.66 3.44
CA ARG A 177 -12.80 5.33 2.85
C ARG A 177 -12.26 5.36 1.41
N PRO A 178 -11.61 4.31 0.89
CA PRO A 178 -10.93 4.40 -0.40
C PRO A 178 -11.90 4.57 -1.60
N ASP A 179 -13.14 4.11 -1.45
CA ASP A 179 -14.23 4.37 -2.40
C ASP A 179 -14.60 5.86 -2.45
N GLU A 180 -14.69 6.52 -1.29
CA GLU A 180 -14.92 7.97 -1.19
C GLU A 180 -13.72 8.77 -1.71
N LEU A 181 -12.50 8.35 -1.40
CA LEU A 181 -11.29 8.99 -1.90
C LEU A 181 -11.21 8.90 -3.42
N TYR A 182 -11.42 7.71 -3.99
CA TYR A 182 -11.49 7.53 -5.44
C TYR A 182 -12.55 8.44 -6.09
N GLN A 183 -13.75 8.55 -5.49
CA GLN A 183 -14.79 9.46 -5.98
C GLN A 183 -14.36 10.94 -5.95
N ALA A 184 -13.52 11.35 -4.98
CA ALA A 184 -12.95 12.69 -4.95
C ALA A 184 -11.91 12.94 -6.05
N LEU A 185 -11.17 11.90 -6.48
CA LEU A 185 -10.23 11.98 -7.61
C LEU A 185 -10.95 11.96 -8.96
N HIS A 186 -12.09 11.27 -9.04
CA HIS A 186 -12.78 10.97 -10.29
C HIS A 186 -13.06 12.17 -11.22
N PRO A 187 -13.38 13.39 -10.73
CA PRO A 187 -13.59 14.56 -11.57
C PRO A 187 -12.34 15.07 -12.30
N PHE A 188 -11.15 14.69 -11.85
CA PHE A 188 -9.88 15.29 -12.27
C PHE A 188 -9.17 14.40 -13.29
N THR A 189 -9.07 14.87 -14.54
CA THR A 189 -8.30 14.16 -15.57
C THR A 189 -6.79 14.29 -15.32
N ASP A 190 -6.35 15.48 -14.89
CA ASP A 190 -4.96 15.78 -14.57
C ASP A 190 -4.75 15.76 -13.04
N PRO A 191 -3.74 15.04 -12.50
CA PRO A 191 -3.44 15.09 -11.07
C PRO A 191 -3.05 16.49 -10.58
N PHE A 192 -2.53 17.37 -11.43
CA PHE A 192 -2.20 18.74 -11.03
C PHE A 192 -3.44 19.56 -10.68
N ASP A 193 -4.55 19.33 -11.37
CA ASP A 193 -5.84 19.96 -11.03
C ASP A 193 -6.34 19.45 -9.67
N PHE A 194 -6.22 18.14 -9.40
CA PHE A 194 -6.53 17.59 -8.07
C PHE A 194 -5.64 18.19 -6.99
N ILE A 195 -4.35 18.39 -7.27
CA ILE A 195 -3.41 19.00 -6.32
C ILE A 195 -3.78 20.44 -5.99
N ALA A 196 -4.25 21.19 -6.98
CA ALA A 196 -4.60 22.60 -6.84
C ALA A 196 -5.96 22.83 -6.18
N GLU A 197 -6.95 21.97 -6.46
CA GLU A 197 -8.36 22.26 -6.17
C GLU A 197 -8.99 21.35 -5.10
N SER A 198 -8.38 20.20 -4.79
CA SER A 198 -9.02 19.19 -3.94
C SER A 198 -8.97 19.52 -2.45
N GLU A 199 -10.15 19.69 -1.85
CA GLU A 199 -10.30 19.72 -0.39
C GLU A 199 -9.87 18.40 0.28
N ALA A 200 -10.05 17.27 -0.42
CA ALA A 200 -9.65 15.96 0.09
C ALA A 200 -8.13 15.88 0.29
N LEU A 201 -7.36 16.42 -0.65
CA LEU A 201 -5.91 16.49 -0.51
C LEU A 201 -5.48 17.41 0.64
N GLY A 202 -6.12 18.57 0.80
CA GLY A 202 -5.87 19.45 1.94
C GLY A 202 -6.09 18.77 3.29
N ARG A 203 -7.17 17.97 3.41
CA ARG A 203 -7.44 17.18 4.62
C ARG A 203 -6.42 16.06 4.83
N LEU A 204 -5.96 15.39 3.78
CA LEU A 204 -4.90 14.38 3.87
C LEU A 204 -3.58 14.99 4.34
N ARG A 205 -3.16 16.14 3.78
CA ARG A 205 -1.96 16.87 4.22
C ARG A 205 -2.00 17.20 5.71
N GLN A 206 -3.07 17.85 6.15
CA GLN A 206 -3.24 18.23 7.56
C GLN A 206 -3.27 17.00 8.47
N GLY A 207 -3.92 15.92 8.04
CA GLY A 207 -3.97 14.67 8.78
C GLY A 207 -2.60 14.03 8.95
N TYR A 208 -1.85 13.94 7.86
CA TYR A 208 -0.49 13.42 7.83
C TYR A 208 0.44 14.23 8.74
N GLU A 209 0.40 15.56 8.66
CA GLU A 209 1.21 16.44 9.51
C GLU A 209 0.91 16.23 11.01
N ASN A 210 -0.38 16.22 11.38
CA ASN A 210 -0.82 16.00 12.76
C ASN A 210 -0.41 14.63 13.30
N ASP A 211 -0.54 13.58 12.49
CA ASP A 211 -0.16 12.23 12.90
C ASP A 211 1.35 12.09 13.04
N MET A 212 2.12 12.70 12.12
CA MET A 212 3.59 12.71 12.19
C MET A 212 4.12 13.53 13.36
N GLU A 213 3.47 14.65 13.71
CA GLU A 213 3.80 15.42 14.93
C GLU A 213 3.68 14.54 16.18
N ARG A 214 2.54 13.86 16.35
CA ARG A 214 2.33 12.90 17.46
C ARG A 214 3.36 11.78 17.49
N ALA A 215 3.69 11.22 16.32
CA ALA A 215 4.68 10.17 16.20
C ALA A 215 6.08 10.65 16.61
N ARG A 216 6.48 11.86 16.20
CA ARG A 216 7.78 12.46 16.52
C ARG A 216 7.90 12.84 17.99
N ASP A 217 6.79 13.16 18.65
CA ASP A 217 6.75 13.42 20.09
C ASP A 217 6.93 12.17 20.96
N CYS A 218 6.84 10.97 20.36
CA CYS A 218 7.07 9.72 21.08
C CYS A 218 8.57 9.49 21.30
N ALA A 219 8.99 9.48 22.57
CA ALA A 219 10.32 9.04 22.97
C ALA A 219 10.51 7.53 22.72
N PRO A 220 11.75 7.07 22.45
CA PRO A 220 12.04 5.65 22.37
C PRO A 220 11.75 4.98 23.72
N LEU A 221 11.14 3.78 23.66
CA LEU A 221 10.99 2.88 24.80
C LEU A 221 12.36 2.39 25.29
N GLU A 222 13.26 2.08 24.35
CA GLU A 222 14.65 1.73 24.63
C GLU A 222 15.57 2.36 23.56
N GLU A 223 16.73 2.86 23.99
CA GLU A 223 17.79 3.34 23.11
C GLU A 223 19.15 2.89 23.66
N ASN A 224 19.94 2.23 22.81
CA ASN A 224 21.28 1.75 23.13
C ASN A 224 22.13 1.64 21.85
N GLU A 225 23.34 1.10 21.95
CA GLU A 225 24.29 0.96 20.84
C GLU A 225 23.75 0.07 19.69
N ALA A 226 22.84 -0.86 19.97
CA ALA A 226 22.22 -1.70 18.94
C ALA A 226 21.14 -0.95 18.15
N GLY A 227 20.45 0.00 18.79
CA GLY A 227 19.41 0.77 18.14
C GLY A 227 18.35 1.37 19.05
N ARG A 228 17.25 1.79 18.41
CA ARG A 228 16.11 2.45 19.08
C ARG A 228 14.82 1.64 18.89
N ILE A 229 14.11 1.38 19.97
CA ILE A 229 12.80 0.72 19.99
C ILE A 229 11.75 1.76 20.39
N TYR A 230 10.71 1.90 19.60
CA TYR A 230 9.57 2.79 19.85
C TYR A 230 8.30 1.98 20.07
N GLN A 231 7.35 2.54 20.82
CA GLN A 231 6.04 1.95 20.99
C GLN A 231 4.94 3.00 20.77
N PHE A 232 3.96 2.66 19.94
CA PHE A 232 2.77 3.47 19.71
C PHE A 232 1.52 2.79 20.27
N PRO A 233 0.53 3.58 20.74
CA PRO A 233 -0.73 3.05 21.25
C PRO A 233 -1.60 2.46 20.12
N ALA A 234 -2.68 1.77 20.50
CA ALA A 234 -3.71 1.29 19.59
C ALA A 234 -4.60 2.45 19.07
N ALA A 235 -3.98 3.39 18.36
CA ALA A 235 -4.66 4.53 17.77
C ALA A 235 -4.55 4.50 16.23
N SER A 236 -5.56 5.05 15.55
CA SER A 236 -5.60 5.05 14.08
C SER A 236 -4.40 5.77 13.46
N TRP A 237 -3.95 6.88 14.06
CA TRP A 237 -2.76 7.60 13.62
C TRP A 237 -1.52 6.71 13.63
N SER A 238 -1.35 5.88 14.67
CA SER A 238 -0.19 5.03 14.85
C SER A 238 -0.02 4.02 13.72
N LYS A 239 -1.14 3.47 13.21
CA LYS A 239 -1.14 2.54 12.07
C LYS A 239 -0.81 3.24 10.77
N ARG A 240 -1.38 4.44 10.55
CA ARG A 240 -1.19 5.23 9.34
C ARG A 240 0.26 5.67 9.13
N VAL A 241 0.94 6.11 10.19
CA VAL A 241 2.31 6.64 10.10
C VAL A 241 3.42 5.64 10.45
N ALA A 242 3.09 4.42 10.90
CA ALA A 242 4.09 3.45 11.37
C ALA A 242 5.28 3.27 10.42
N GLY A 243 4.98 3.03 9.14
CA GLY A 243 6.01 2.82 8.10
C GLY A 243 6.82 4.08 7.80
N VAL A 244 6.15 5.24 7.74
CA VAL A 244 6.80 6.52 7.45
C VAL A 244 7.72 6.93 8.59
N PHE A 245 7.23 6.86 9.82
CA PHE A 245 7.97 7.18 11.03
C PHE A 245 9.23 6.31 11.15
N ILE A 246 9.10 4.97 11.03
CA ILE A 246 10.26 4.10 11.22
C ILE A 246 11.33 4.31 10.12
N ASN A 247 10.91 4.63 8.90
CA ASN A 247 11.83 5.01 7.81
C ASN A 247 12.51 6.35 8.07
N GLU A 248 11.79 7.33 8.63
CA GLU A 248 12.37 8.61 9.08
C GLU A 248 13.42 8.38 10.16
N ARG A 249 13.11 7.59 11.20
CA ARG A 249 14.07 7.24 12.26
C ARG A 249 15.31 6.51 11.72
N ALA A 250 15.15 5.64 10.71
CA ALA A 250 16.27 4.95 10.07
C ALA A 250 17.21 5.89 9.32
N ARG A 251 16.69 6.95 8.69
CA ARG A 251 17.50 7.98 8.01
C ARG A 251 18.19 8.94 8.99
N GLU A 252 17.57 9.23 10.13
CA GLU A 252 18.18 10.08 11.16
C GLU A 252 19.44 9.47 11.78
N ARG A 253 19.50 8.13 11.89
CA ARG A 253 20.61 7.38 12.50
C ARG A 253 20.91 6.13 11.69
N GLU A 254 21.62 6.31 10.57
CA GLU A 254 21.90 5.25 9.59
C GLU A 254 22.76 4.09 10.14
N ASP A 255 23.46 4.33 11.25
CA ASP A 255 24.31 3.40 11.99
C ASP A 255 23.51 2.46 12.92
N LEU A 256 22.28 2.83 13.26
CA LEU A 256 21.46 2.12 14.25
C LEU A 256 20.33 1.32 13.59
N ALA A 257 19.92 0.23 14.25
CA ALA A 257 18.67 -0.43 13.93
C ALA A 257 17.49 0.32 14.57
N HIS A 258 16.30 0.15 14.01
CA HIS A 258 15.07 0.72 14.58
C HIS A 258 13.96 -0.31 14.59
N ALA A 259 13.22 -0.37 15.69
CA ALA A 259 11.98 -1.13 15.79
C ALA A 259 10.83 -0.20 16.23
N LEU A 260 9.65 -0.42 15.65
CA LEU A 260 8.40 0.19 16.09
C LEU A 260 7.41 -0.91 16.44
N LEU A 261 6.89 -0.88 17.66
CA LEU A 261 5.84 -1.76 18.16
C LEU A 261 4.54 -0.95 18.20
N VAL A 262 3.54 -1.34 17.41
CA VAL A 262 2.22 -0.70 17.39
C VAL A 262 1.23 -1.66 18.01
N ASP A 263 0.50 -1.22 19.02
CA ASP A 263 -0.55 -2.02 19.64
C ASP A 263 -1.72 -2.27 18.66
N ASN A 264 -2.07 -3.54 18.47
CA ASN A 264 -3.16 -3.97 17.59
C ASN A 264 -4.55 -3.79 18.25
N GLY A 265 -4.61 -3.59 19.56
CA GLY A 265 -5.84 -3.50 20.36
C GLY A 265 -6.41 -4.86 20.80
N ASP A 266 -5.65 -5.94 20.62
CA ASP A 266 -6.05 -7.33 20.92
C ASP A 266 -4.99 -8.10 21.76
N ASN A 267 -4.22 -7.38 22.59
CA ASN A 267 -3.07 -7.87 23.36
C ASN A 267 -1.92 -8.42 22.48
N THR A 268 -1.87 -8.00 21.21
CA THR A 268 -0.74 -8.25 20.33
C THR A 268 -0.19 -6.94 19.77
N LEU A 269 1.07 -6.97 19.35
CA LEU A 269 1.80 -5.84 18.79
C LEU A 269 2.19 -6.15 17.35
N MET A 270 1.89 -5.25 16.43
CA MET A 270 2.52 -5.21 15.12
C MET A 270 3.91 -4.64 15.26
N VAL A 271 4.92 -5.36 14.79
CA VAL A 271 6.32 -4.94 14.86
C VAL A 271 6.84 -4.63 13.46
N SER A 272 7.46 -3.46 13.30
CA SER A 272 8.22 -3.09 12.10
C SER A 272 9.68 -2.87 12.45
N VAL A 273 10.58 -3.55 11.75
CA VAL A 273 12.03 -3.46 11.97
C VAL A 273 12.72 -2.90 10.73
N ARG A 274 13.68 -2.00 10.96
CA ARG A 274 14.67 -1.55 9.98
C ARG A 274 16.05 -1.87 10.51
N ALA A 275 16.83 -2.60 9.71
CA ALA A 275 18.26 -2.77 9.98
C ALA A 275 19.01 -1.45 9.74
N PRO A 276 20.23 -1.29 10.29
CA PRO A 276 21.07 -0.14 9.99
C PRO A 276 21.23 0.04 8.48
N LEU A 277 21.07 1.26 7.98
CA LEU A 277 21.17 1.53 6.54
C LEU A 277 22.58 1.28 5.99
N THR A 278 23.59 1.30 6.86
CA THR A 278 24.99 1.01 6.59
C THR A 278 25.30 -0.49 6.39
N ASN A 279 24.52 -1.41 6.96
CA ASN A 279 24.75 -2.86 6.89
C ASN A 279 23.59 -3.65 6.25
N ARG A 280 22.35 -3.13 6.32
CA ARG A 280 21.12 -3.63 5.67
C ARG A 280 20.83 -5.12 5.88
N GLN A 281 21.19 -5.68 7.03
CA GLN A 281 21.08 -7.10 7.35
C GLN A 281 20.55 -7.30 8.78
N GLY A 282 19.90 -8.45 9.04
CA GLY A 282 19.51 -8.91 10.37
C GLY A 282 18.03 -8.74 10.72
N ALA A 283 17.26 -7.93 9.98
CA ALA A 283 15.85 -7.69 10.29
C ALA A 283 14.99 -8.96 10.14
N ASP A 284 15.18 -9.71 9.04
CA ASP A 284 14.50 -10.98 8.79
C ASP A 284 14.88 -12.05 9.82
N ALA A 285 16.18 -12.18 10.10
CA ALA A 285 16.70 -13.11 11.09
C ALA A 285 16.08 -12.85 12.47
N LEU A 286 15.92 -11.59 12.88
CA LEU A 286 15.20 -11.23 14.10
C LEU A 286 13.73 -11.65 14.03
N CYS A 287 12.98 -11.19 13.02
CA CYS A 287 11.53 -11.38 12.96
C CYS A 287 11.14 -12.86 12.84
N LEU A 288 11.90 -13.69 12.13
CA LEU A 288 11.65 -15.13 11.99
C LEU A 288 11.70 -15.92 13.31
N ASN A 289 12.23 -15.32 14.39
CA ASN A 289 12.19 -15.92 15.74
C ASN A 289 10.80 -15.85 16.41
N PHE A 290 9.84 -15.14 15.80
CA PHE A 290 8.52 -14.89 16.36
C PHE A 290 7.41 -15.40 15.43
N PRO A 291 6.28 -15.86 16.00
CA PRO A 291 5.12 -16.23 15.19
C PRO A 291 4.69 -15.07 14.29
N THR A 292 4.26 -15.37 13.07
CA THR A 292 3.87 -14.37 12.05
C THR A 292 4.98 -13.41 11.60
N GLY A 293 6.23 -13.65 12.02
CA GLY A 293 7.38 -12.87 11.61
C GLY A 293 7.89 -13.25 10.22
N GLY A 294 8.33 -12.25 9.46
CA GLY A 294 8.90 -12.43 8.13
C GLY A 294 9.37 -11.11 7.52
N GLY A 295 9.95 -11.17 6.31
CA GLY A 295 10.39 -9.99 5.58
C GLY A 295 11.72 -10.19 4.87
N ARG A 296 12.41 -9.08 4.59
CA ARG A 296 13.69 -9.04 3.90
C ARG A 296 14.82 -8.67 4.87
N ARG A 297 16.07 -8.93 4.48
CA ARG A 297 17.27 -8.70 5.31
C ARG A 297 17.36 -7.29 5.92
N ALA A 298 16.94 -6.27 5.16
CA ALA A 298 16.99 -4.87 5.59
C ALA A 298 15.73 -4.37 6.31
N ALA A 299 14.59 -5.02 6.07
CA ALA A 299 13.29 -4.58 6.56
C ALA A 299 12.36 -5.78 6.72
N ALA A 300 11.90 -5.99 7.95
CA ALA A 300 11.06 -7.12 8.31
C ALA A 300 10.01 -6.69 9.34
N GLY A 301 9.08 -7.58 9.64
CA GLY A 301 8.04 -7.30 10.63
C GLY A 301 7.42 -8.56 11.21
N ILE A 302 6.57 -8.34 12.22
CA ILE A 302 5.77 -9.35 12.90
C ILE A 302 4.34 -8.82 12.93
N ASN A 303 3.36 -9.59 12.46
CA ASN A 303 1.97 -9.12 12.39
C ASN A 303 1.29 -9.11 13.76
N ALA A 304 1.55 -10.11 14.59
CA ALA A 304 0.96 -10.28 15.91
C ALA A 304 1.97 -10.86 16.90
N LEU A 305 2.78 -10.00 17.52
CA LEU A 305 3.64 -10.37 18.64
C LEU A 305 2.82 -10.31 19.93
N PRO A 306 2.65 -11.40 20.70
CA PRO A 306 1.98 -11.32 22.00
C PRO A 306 2.67 -10.30 22.91
N GLU A 307 1.91 -9.41 23.56
CA GLU A 307 2.46 -8.28 24.32
C GLU A 307 3.45 -8.73 25.42
N GLU A 308 3.18 -9.87 26.06
CA GLU A 308 4.05 -10.54 27.03
C GLU A 308 5.44 -10.93 26.48
N GLN A 309 5.61 -11.01 25.15
CA GLN A 309 6.88 -11.28 24.49
C GLN A 309 7.66 -10.01 24.11
N SER A 310 7.16 -8.81 24.42
CA SER A 310 7.84 -7.53 24.15
C SER A 310 9.28 -7.48 24.71
N HIS A 311 9.47 -7.90 25.96
CA HIS A 311 10.81 -7.99 26.57
C HIS A 311 11.72 -9.01 25.89
N ARG A 312 11.17 -10.15 25.45
CA ARG A 312 11.92 -11.16 24.69
C ARG A 312 12.34 -10.60 23.32
N PHE A 313 11.45 -9.83 22.68
CA PHE A 313 11.75 -9.13 21.43
C PHE A 313 12.88 -8.12 21.61
N ALA A 314 12.80 -7.22 22.60
CA ALA A 314 13.84 -6.22 22.86
C ALA A 314 15.22 -6.85 23.09
N ARG A 315 15.29 -7.93 23.87
CA ARG A 315 16.54 -8.70 24.06
C ARG A 315 17.08 -9.27 22.75
N LYS A 316 16.23 -9.89 21.94
CA LYS A 316 16.63 -10.47 20.65
C LYS A 316 17.06 -9.39 19.65
N PHE A 317 16.42 -8.23 19.68
CA PHE A 317 16.81 -7.08 18.89
C PHE A 317 18.24 -6.65 19.22
N ILE A 318 18.56 -6.50 20.52
CA ILE A 318 19.93 -6.16 20.95
C ILE A 318 20.93 -7.26 20.54
N GLU A 319 20.60 -8.54 20.75
CA GLU A 319 21.47 -9.66 20.37
C GLU A 319 21.81 -9.68 18.86
N VAL A 320 20.90 -9.22 18.00
CA VAL A 320 21.09 -9.20 16.55
C VAL A 320 21.87 -7.97 16.07
N PHE A 321 21.75 -6.83 16.76
CA PHE A 321 22.27 -5.55 16.26
C PHE A 321 23.37 -4.89 17.11
N ALA A 322 23.71 -5.41 18.28
CA ALA A 322 24.78 -4.86 19.14
C ALA A 322 26.22 -5.20 18.68
N SER A 323 26.42 -5.52 17.39
CA SER A 323 27.69 -6.02 16.84
C SER A 323 28.28 -5.11 15.78
#